data_AF-A0A4R2R8A8-F1
#
_entry.id   AF-A0A4R2R8A8-F1
#
_cell.length_a   1.000
_cell.length_b   1.000
_cell.length_c   1.000
_cell.angle_alpha   90.00
_cell.angle_beta   90.00
_cell.angle_gamma   90.00
#
_symmetry.space_group_name_H-M   'P 1'
#
loop_
_entity.id
_entity.type
_entity.pdbx_description
1 polymer ?
#
loop_
_entity_poly.entity_id
_entity_poly.type
_entity_poly.pdbx_seq_one_letter_code
_entity_poly.pdbx_strand_id
1 'polypeptide(L)'
;MDNRETLLHELQLIEEWEQDQKDLWFWEKLGRLPFMLLDKVTPKFLQEKAGQAVDELVSYVETGGKYMADEQAVFKRIAAVTHHPVASLDEVRALPITLMKQSALDLRKSRQNFATAQGAVAGLGGVFTLAIDIPFLLGMSLKTIQDVGMCYGYDPLEKSERVFIIKCLQFTSSDIVGKKAILEELSSMHLPERNRQMFSQLQGWREVLLMQTENFGWKKLFQLVPVAGILFGAYLNRKTIDEVAETALMLYGKRRIMERLER
;
A
#
# COMPACT_ATOMS: atom_id res chain seq x y z
N MET A 1 7.27 -15.97 22.15
CA MET A 1 6.72 -16.68 20.98
C MET A 1 5.21 -16.64 21.07
N ASP A 2 4.52 -16.33 19.98
CA ASP A 2 3.05 -16.36 19.98
C ASP A 2 2.58 -17.81 20.14
N ASN A 3 1.48 -17.99 20.87
CA ASN A 3 0.80 -19.28 20.88
C ASN A 3 -0.09 -19.40 19.62
N ARG A 4 -0.44 -20.63 19.25
CA ARG A 4 -1.24 -20.91 18.05
C ARG A 4 -2.63 -20.25 18.10
N GLU A 5 -3.22 -20.15 19.28
CA GLU A 5 -4.54 -19.56 19.49
C GLU A 5 -4.54 -18.05 19.13
N THR A 6 -3.55 -17.29 19.58
CA THR A 6 -3.38 -15.88 19.23
C THR A 6 -3.20 -15.70 17.73
N LEU A 7 -2.39 -16.56 17.09
CA LEU A 7 -2.18 -16.49 15.64
C LEU A 7 -3.48 -16.75 14.86
N LEU A 8 -4.25 -17.77 15.25
CA LEU A 8 -5.54 -18.09 14.61
C LEU A 8 -6.58 -17.00 14.84
N HIS A 9 -6.63 -16.42 16.04
CA HIS A 9 -7.53 -15.30 16.34
C HIS A 9 -7.19 -14.06 15.49
N GLU A 10 -5.91 -13.69 15.41
CA GLU A 10 -5.48 -12.57 14.55
C GLU A 10 -5.72 -12.85 13.06
N LEU A 11 -5.54 -14.10 12.62
CA LEU A 11 -5.87 -14.50 11.24
C LEU A 11 -7.36 -14.33 10.95
N GLN A 12 -8.23 -14.76 11.87
CA GLN A 12 -9.68 -14.64 11.72
C GLN A 12 -10.10 -13.17 11.56
N LEU A 13 -9.54 -12.26 12.36
CA LEU A 13 -9.81 -10.81 12.22
C LEU A 13 -9.42 -10.28 10.83
N ILE A 14 -8.33 -10.78 10.26
CA ILE A 14 -7.91 -10.39 8.92
C ILE A 14 -8.83 -11.00 7.85
N GLU A 15 -9.26 -12.24 8.03
CA GLU A 15 -10.22 -12.88 7.12
C GLU A 15 -11.57 -12.17 7.13
N GLU A 16 -12.04 -11.72 8.30
CA GLU A 16 -13.24 -10.86 8.42
C GLU A 16 -13.05 -9.55 7.66
N TRP A 17 -11.91 -8.87 7.84
CA TRP A 17 -11.59 -7.68 7.06
C TRP A 17 -11.57 -7.95 5.55
N GLU A 18 -11.00 -9.08 5.10
CA GLU A 18 -11.00 -9.48 3.68
C GLU A 18 -12.42 -9.71 3.13
N GLN A 19 -13.35 -10.20 3.95
CA GLN A 19 -14.76 -10.30 3.56
C GLN A 19 -15.40 -8.91 3.45
N ASP A 20 -15.12 -8.00 4.38
CA ASP A 20 -15.64 -6.63 4.34
C ASP A 20 -15.14 -5.85 3.12
N GLN A 21 -13.97 -6.20 2.58
CA GLN A 21 -13.47 -5.65 1.32
C GLN A 21 -14.29 -6.08 0.08
N LYS A 22 -15.23 -7.04 0.22
CA LYS A 22 -16.13 -7.50 -0.86
C LYS A 22 -17.42 -6.69 -0.96
N ASP A 23 -17.67 -5.76 -0.04
CA ASP A 23 -18.82 -4.87 -0.07
C ASP A 23 -18.54 -3.57 -0.85
N LEU A 24 -19.58 -3.06 -1.51
CA LEU A 24 -19.56 -1.89 -2.40
C LEU A 24 -19.19 -0.61 -1.65
N TRP A 25 -17.91 -0.36 -1.46
CA TRP A 25 -17.42 0.71 -0.60
C TRP A 25 -17.04 1.95 -1.43
N PHE A 26 -17.86 3.01 -1.31
CA PHE A 26 -17.65 4.40 -1.77
C PHE A 26 -17.27 4.66 -3.26
N TRP A 27 -16.18 4.11 -3.77
CA TRP A 27 -15.65 4.40 -5.11
C TRP A 27 -16.53 3.89 -6.25
N GLU A 28 -17.26 2.79 -6.06
CA GLU A 28 -18.28 2.34 -7.01
C GLU A 28 -19.54 3.19 -6.99
N LYS A 29 -19.89 3.81 -5.86
CA LYS A 29 -20.97 4.81 -5.81
C LYS A 29 -20.56 6.09 -6.54
N LEU A 30 -19.29 6.47 -6.45
CA LEU A 30 -18.72 7.56 -7.23
C LEU A 30 -18.73 7.23 -8.73
N GLY A 31 -18.33 6.01 -9.12
CA GLY A 31 -18.33 5.50 -10.51
C GLY A 31 -19.70 5.46 -11.21
N ARG A 32 -20.82 5.64 -10.48
CA ARG A 32 -22.17 5.78 -11.06
C ARG A 32 -22.50 7.22 -11.49
N LEU A 33 -21.64 8.20 -11.20
CA LEU A 33 -21.70 9.51 -11.84
C LEU A 33 -21.38 9.35 -13.34
N PRO A 34 -22.04 10.10 -14.24
CA PRO A 34 -21.89 9.94 -15.68
C PRO A 34 -20.53 10.51 -16.14
N PHE A 35 -19.45 9.78 -15.86
CA PHE A 35 -18.08 10.13 -16.26
C PHE A 35 -17.80 9.93 -17.75
N MET A 36 -18.80 9.49 -18.53
CA MET A 36 -18.73 9.36 -20.00
C MET A 36 -18.46 10.69 -20.73
N LEU A 37 -18.44 11.83 -20.04
CA LEU A 37 -18.03 13.12 -20.60
C LEU A 37 -16.53 13.45 -20.42
N LEU A 38 -15.77 12.65 -19.66
CA LEU A 38 -14.35 12.91 -19.36
C LEU A 38 -13.36 12.20 -20.30
N ASP A 39 -13.77 11.14 -21.01
CA ASP A 39 -12.88 10.36 -21.88
C ASP A 39 -12.30 11.16 -23.07
N LYS A 40 -12.86 12.33 -23.39
CA LYS A 40 -12.37 13.22 -24.46
C LYS A 40 -11.54 14.42 -23.98
N VAL A 41 -11.44 14.67 -22.67
CA VAL A 41 -10.75 15.87 -22.16
C VAL A 41 -10.01 15.53 -20.86
N THR A 42 -9.06 14.60 -20.91
CA THR A 42 -8.02 14.55 -19.87
C THR A 42 -6.93 15.57 -20.24
N PRO A 43 -6.75 16.67 -19.49
CA PRO A 43 -5.70 17.64 -19.77
C PRO A 43 -4.31 17.02 -19.89
N LYS A 44 -3.45 17.57 -20.77
CA LYS A 44 -2.07 17.10 -20.98
C LYS A 44 -1.26 17.00 -19.69
N PHE A 45 -1.43 17.94 -18.76
CA PHE A 45 -0.72 17.93 -17.48
C PHE A 45 -1.04 16.68 -16.63
N LEU A 46 -2.27 16.13 -16.73
CA LEU A 46 -2.64 14.90 -16.02
C LEU A 46 -2.01 13.67 -16.66
N GLN A 47 -1.93 13.63 -18.00
CA GLN A 47 -1.23 12.56 -18.73
C GLN A 47 0.27 12.54 -18.38
N GLU A 48 0.90 13.71 -18.31
CA GLU A 48 2.30 13.86 -17.88
C GLU A 48 2.52 13.37 -16.45
N LYS A 49 1.64 13.72 -15.53
CA LYS A 49 1.71 13.29 -14.13
C LYS A 49 1.48 11.78 -13.97
N ALA A 50 0.60 11.20 -14.77
CA ALA A 50 0.40 9.76 -14.84
C ALA A 50 1.66 9.04 -15.34
N GLY A 51 2.29 9.56 -16.41
CA GLY A 51 3.58 9.07 -16.89
C GLY A 51 4.68 9.11 -15.82
N GLN A 52 4.82 10.24 -15.13
CA GLN A 52 5.79 10.40 -14.02
C GLN A 52 5.55 9.40 -12.89
N ALA A 53 4.29 9.14 -12.55
CA ALA A 53 3.93 8.14 -11.53
C ALA A 53 4.32 6.72 -11.95
N VAL A 54 4.14 6.38 -13.23
CA VAL A 54 4.59 5.09 -13.80
C VAL A 54 6.11 4.98 -13.76
N ASP A 55 6.83 6.03 -14.16
CA ASP A 55 8.29 6.05 -14.13
C ASP A 55 8.84 5.89 -12.70
N GLU A 56 8.21 6.55 -11.72
CA GLU A 56 8.59 6.42 -10.30
C GLU A 56 8.37 5.00 -9.77
N LEU A 57 7.30 4.30 -10.20
CA LEU A 57 7.07 2.90 -9.83
C LEU A 57 8.10 1.96 -10.42
N VAL A 58 8.44 2.16 -11.69
CA VAL A 58 9.49 1.37 -12.35
C VAL A 58 10.80 1.59 -11.61
N SER A 59 11.17 2.86 -11.34
CA SER A 59 12.36 3.19 -10.55
C SER A 59 12.33 2.59 -9.15
N TYR A 60 11.17 2.62 -8.49
CA TYR A 60 10.97 2.07 -7.16
C TYR A 60 11.27 0.58 -7.13
N VAL A 61 10.77 -0.21 -8.07
CA VAL A 61 11.05 -1.65 -8.07
C VAL A 61 12.50 -1.97 -8.42
N GLU A 62 13.11 -1.21 -9.33
CA GLU A 62 14.50 -1.45 -9.72
C GLU A 62 15.45 -1.16 -8.58
N THR A 63 15.30 0.02 -7.97
CA THR A 63 16.32 0.63 -7.11
C THR A 63 15.85 0.89 -5.69
N GLY A 64 14.56 0.70 -5.38
CA GLY A 64 13.95 1.15 -4.13
C GLY A 64 13.51 2.62 -4.15
N GLY A 65 13.87 3.37 -5.21
CA GLY A 65 13.53 4.78 -5.41
C GLY A 65 14.09 5.71 -4.33
N LYS A 66 13.64 6.97 -4.32
CA LYS A 66 13.99 7.96 -3.27
C LYS A 66 13.31 7.70 -1.92
N TYR A 67 12.48 6.67 -1.84
CA TYR A 67 11.55 6.40 -0.74
C TYR A 67 11.99 5.27 0.17
N MET A 68 13.25 4.84 0.05
CA MET A 68 13.86 3.83 0.93
C MET A 68 13.52 4.17 2.38
N ALA A 69 13.01 3.17 3.08
CA ALA A 69 12.59 3.35 4.44
C ALA A 69 13.77 3.74 5.33
N ASP A 70 13.51 4.62 6.30
CA ASP A 70 14.52 4.95 7.30
C ASP A 70 14.39 3.88 8.38
N GLU A 71 15.15 2.80 8.24
CA GLU A 71 15.14 1.67 9.15
C GLU A 71 15.32 2.12 10.60
N GLN A 72 16.23 3.06 10.84
CA GLN A 72 16.50 3.60 12.17
C GLN A 72 15.29 4.34 12.73
N ALA A 73 14.60 5.13 11.91
CA ALA A 73 13.36 5.78 12.33
C ALA A 73 12.26 4.78 12.68
N VAL A 74 12.12 3.69 11.92
CA VAL A 74 11.12 2.65 12.21
C VAL A 74 11.50 1.82 13.42
N PHE A 75 12.76 1.43 13.59
CA PHE A 75 13.25 0.73 14.77
C PHE A 75 13.07 1.55 16.04
N LYS A 76 13.42 2.84 16.00
CA LYS A 76 13.18 3.77 17.11
C LYS A 76 11.69 3.87 17.44
N ARG A 77 10.82 3.86 16.43
CA ARG A 77 9.37 3.89 16.63
C ARG A 77 8.86 2.60 17.26
N ILE A 78 9.26 1.44 16.75
CA ILE A 78 8.92 0.12 17.33
C ILE A 78 9.36 0.09 18.79
N ALA A 79 10.59 0.51 19.09
CA ALA A 79 11.10 0.56 20.45
C ALA A 79 10.30 1.49 21.38
N ALA A 80 9.87 2.65 20.87
CA ALA A 80 9.07 3.59 21.63
C ALA A 80 7.65 3.05 21.93
N VAL A 81 7.03 2.34 20.98
CA VAL A 81 5.65 1.85 21.09
C VAL A 81 5.56 0.55 21.88
N THR A 82 6.53 -0.33 21.70
CA THR A 82 6.52 -1.68 22.30
C THR A 82 7.32 -1.77 23.58
N HIS A 83 8.15 -0.76 23.89
CA HIS A 83 9.17 -0.80 24.95
C HIS A 83 10.21 -1.92 24.79
N HIS A 84 10.35 -2.46 23.56
CA HIS A 84 11.37 -3.43 23.20
C HIS A 84 12.38 -2.79 22.25
N PRO A 85 13.64 -2.59 22.66
CA PRO A 85 14.66 -2.09 21.75
C PRO A 85 14.83 -3.09 20.61
N VAL A 86 14.85 -2.57 19.38
CA VAL A 86 15.16 -3.33 18.17
C VAL A 86 16.24 -2.59 17.39
N ALA A 87 17.20 -3.34 16.88
CA ALA A 87 18.31 -2.82 16.07
C ALA A 87 18.42 -3.53 14.70
N SER A 88 17.60 -4.56 14.46
CA SER A 88 17.59 -5.32 13.21
C SER A 88 16.20 -5.87 12.89
N LEU A 89 15.97 -6.20 11.61
CA LEU A 89 14.74 -6.87 11.17
C LEU A 89 14.58 -8.27 11.79
N ASP A 90 15.67 -8.97 12.11
CA ASP A 90 15.62 -10.26 12.81
C ASP A 90 15.07 -10.14 14.23
N GLU A 91 15.45 -9.08 14.94
CA GLU A 91 14.86 -8.77 16.25
C GLU A 91 13.37 -8.41 16.12
N VAL A 92 12.99 -7.66 15.08
CA VAL A 92 11.57 -7.41 14.79
C VAL A 92 10.84 -8.72 14.53
N ARG A 93 11.40 -9.64 13.72
CA ARG A 93 10.83 -10.97 13.44
C ARG A 93 10.65 -11.85 14.68
N ALA A 94 11.37 -11.57 15.76
CA ALA A 94 11.24 -12.28 17.03
C ALA A 94 10.11 -11.72 17.93
N LEU A 95 9.60 -10.51 17.65
CA LEU A 95 8.53 -9.90 18.43
C LEU A 95 7.20 -10.68 18.32
N PRO A 96 6.39 -10.76 19.39
CA PRO A 96 5.00 -11.18 19.32
C PRO A 96 4.20 -10.46 18.22
N ILE A 97 3.29 -11.16 17.56
CA ILE A 97 2.49 -10.60 16.45
C ILE A 97 1.69 -9.37 16.88
N THR A 98 1.25 -9.36 18.14
CA THR A 98 0.51 -8.25 18.74
C THR A 98 1.35 -6.97 18.84
N LEU A 99 2.65 -7.08 19.14
CA LEU A 99 3.56 -5.94 19.20
C LEU A 99 3.94 -5.43 17.80
N MET A 100 4.06 -6.32 16.82
CA MET A 100 4.21 -5.94 15.41
C MET A 100 2.98 -5.15 14.94
N LYS A 101 1.77 -5.68 15.20
CA LYS A 101 0.50 -5.02 14.87
C LYS A 101 0.36 -3.67 15.58
N GLN A 102 0.71 -3.57 16.85
CA GLN A 102 0.68 -2.32 17.61
C GLN A 102 1.61 -1.26 16.99
N SER A 103 2.82 -1.64 16.58
CA SER A 103 3.76 -0.75 15.89
C SER A 103 3.20 -0.25 14.56
N ALA A 104 2.58 -1.15 13.78
CA ALA A 104 1.93 -0.80 12.52
C ALA A 104 0.72 0.13 12.71
N LEU A 105 -0.09 -0.07 13.75
CA LEU A 105 -1.23 0.80 14.09
C LEU A 105 -0.78 2.22 14.48
N ASP A 106 0.28 2.33 15.27
CA ASP A 106 0.84 3.64 15.63
C ASP A 106 1.40 4.37 14.40
N LEU A 107 2.07 3.63 13.50
CA LEU A 107 2.53 4.16 12.23
C LEU A 107 1.36 4.66 11.35
N ARG A 108 0.29 3.88 11.21
CA ARG A 108 -0.95 4.29 10.51
C ARG A 108 -1.47 5.61 11.06
N LYS A 109 -1.62 5.72 12.38
CA LYS A 109 -2.10 6.94 13.05
C LYS A 109 -1.22 8.15 12.75
N SER A 110 0.10 7.97 12.79
CA SER A 110 1.05 9.06 12.49
C SER A 110 1.04 9.47 11.02
N ARG A 111 0.90 8.52 10.09
CA ARG A 111 0.78 8.81 8.65
C ARG A 111 -0.52 9.54 8.34
N GLN A 112 -1.61 9.14 9.00
CA GLN A 112 -2.90 9.83 8.92
C GLN A 112 -2.80 11.28 9.43
N ASN A 113 -2.15 11.51 10.58
CA ASN A 113 -1.94 12.84 11.13
C ASN A 113 -1.09 13.72 10.21
N PHE A 114 -0.01 13.17 9.65
CA PHE A 114 0.85 13.86 8.70
C PHE A 114 0.08 14.29 7.44
N ALA A 115 -0.69 13.37 6.85
CA ALA A 115 -1.52 13.67 5.68
C ALA A 115 -2.60 14.73 5.98
N THR A 116 -3.16 14.73 7.20
CA THR A 116 -4.12 15.74 7.65
C THR A 116 -3.46 17.13 7.73
N ALA A 117 -2.29 17.22 8.37
CA ALA A 117 -1.55 18.47 8.51
C ALA A 117 -1.11 19.03 7.15
N GLN A 118 -0.59 18.17 6.28
CA GLN A 118 -0.21 18.54 4.92
C GLN A 118 -1.41 18.99 4.09
N GLY A 119 -2.55 18.31 4.25
CA GLY A 119 -3.82 18.68 3.65
C GLY A 119 -4.29 20.08 4.06
N ALA A 120 -4.19 20.41 5.34
CA ALA A 120 -4.58 21.73 5.86
C ALA A 120 -3.72 22.87 5.28
N VAL A 121 -2.41 22.63 5.11
CA VAL A 121 -1.48 23.58 4.47
C VAL A 121 -1.82 23.78 2.99
N ALA A 122 -2.17 22.71 2.28
CA ALA A 122 -2.60 22.79 0.89
C ALA A 122 -3.96 23.48 0.72
N GLY A 123 -4.86 23.37 1.70
CA GLY A 123 -6.20 23.98 1.68
C GLY A 123 -6.21 25.51 1.82
N LEU A 124 -5.16 26.12 2.39
CA LEU A 124 -5.07 27.58 2.55
C LEU A 124 -4.68 28.33 1.25
N GLY A 125 -4.23 27.62 0.21
CA GLY A 125 -3.78 28.22 -1.06
C GLY A 125 -4.82 28.26 -2.20
N GLY A 126 -6.07 27.88 -1.94
CA GLY A 126 -7.16 27.92 -2.92
C GLY A 126 -7.06 26.89 -4.06
N VAL A 127 -7.89 27.05 -5.08
CA VAL A 127 -8.05 26.13 -6.24
C VAL A 127 -6.73 25.87 -7.01
N PHE A 128 -5.69 26.66 -6.77
CA PHE A 128 -4.38 26.57 -7.42
C PHE A 128 -3.32 25.75 -6.65
N THR A 129 -3.55 25.41 -5.37
CA THR A 129 -2.65 24.52 -4.59
C THR A 129 -3.11 23.06 -4.54
N LEU A 130 -4.15 22.72 -5.30
CA LEU A 130 -4.93 21.48 -5.13
C LEU A 130 -4.44 20.23 -5.87
N ALA A 131 -3.25 20.25 -6.49
CA ALA A 131 -2.60 19.01 -6.86
C ALA A 131 -1.56 18.67 -5.78
N ILE A 132 -1.87 17.75 -4.86
CA ILE A 132 -0.76 16.93 -4.39
C ILE A 132 -0.20 16.28 -5.65
N ASP A 133 1.08 16.52 -5.89
CA ASP A 133 1.81 15.92 -6.99
C ASP A 133 1.57 14.41 -6.95
N ILE A 134 0.94 13.84 -7.98
CA ILE A 134 0.61 12.40 -8.03
C ILE A 134 1.84 11.55 -7.67
N PRO A 135 3.04 11.83 -8.22
CA PRO A 135 4.32 11.28 -7.75
C PRO A 135 4.55 11.32 -6.24
N PHE A 136 4.22 12.44 -5.58
CA PHE A 136 4.41 12.57 -4.13
C PHE A 136 3.42 11.70 -3.34
N LEU A 137 2.13 11.70 -3.69
CA LEU A 137 1.14 10.84 -3.02
C LEU A 137 1.50 9.37 -3.19
N LEU A 138 1.93 9.00 -4.41
CA LEU A 138 2.41 7.67 -4.72
C LEU A 138 3.63 7.31 -3.87
N GLY A 139 4.65 8.18 -3.82
CA GLY A 139 5.85 7.98 -3.00
C GLY A 139 5.54 7.83 -1.52
N MET A 140 4.62 8.64 -0.99
CA MET A 140 4.14 8.52 0.40
C MET A 140 3.39 7.22 0.64
N SER A 141 2.62 6.74 -0.34
CA SER A 141 1.92 5.45 -0.25
C SER A 141 2.92 4.30 -0.22
N LEU A 142 3.88 4.27 -1.14
CA LEU A 142 4.96 3.27 -1.17
C LEU A 142 5.76 3.27 0.13
N LYS A 143 6.14 4.45 0.64
CA LYS A 143 6.85 4.57 1.92
C LYS A 143 6.01 4.08 3.10
N THR A 144 4.72 4.37 3.11
CA THR A 144 3.81 3.92 4.17
C THR A 144 3.74 2.40 4.21
N ILE A 145 3.60 1.75 3.04
CA ILE A 145 3.57 0.29 2.96
C ILE A 145 4.92 -0.32 3.38
N GLN A 146 6.05 0.27 2.95
CA GLN A 146 7.39 -0.16 3.37
C GLN A 146 7.56 -0.12 4.89
N ASP A 147 7.26 1.03 5.50
CA ASP A 147 7.43 1.21 6.94
C ASP A 147 6.54 0.22 7.74
N VAL A 148 5.33 -0.08 7.25
CA VAL A 148 4.46 -1.13 7.83
C VAL A 148 5.06 -2.52 7.64
N GLY A 149 5.60 -2.83 6.46
CA GLY A 149 6.29 -4.10 6.20
C GLY A 149 7.46 -4.33 7.16
N MET A 150 8.23 -3.29 7.45
CA MET A 150 9.30 -3.35 8.44
C MET A 150 8.79 -3.56 9.86
N CYS A 151 7.60 -3.07 10.24
CA CYS A 151 6.97 -3.42 11.53
C CYS A 151 6.68 -4.92 11.68
N TYR A 152 6.59 -5.66 10.57
CA TYR A 152 6.47 -7.11 10.54
C TYR A 152 7.77 -7.83 10.18
N GLY A 153 8.90 -7.10 10.09
CA GLY A 153 10.24 -7.66 9.85
C GLY A 153 10.54 -8.00 8.39
N TYR A 154 9.89 -7.35 7.43
CA TYR A 154 10.19 -7.50 6.00
C TYR A 154 11.15 -6.41 5.53
N ASP A 155 12.11 -6.78 4.67
CA ASP A 155 13.16 -5.89 4.19
C ASP A 155 12.76 -5.25 2.84
N PRO A 156 12.51 -3.92 2.78
CA PRO A 156 12.13 -3.25 1.54
C PRO A 156 13.26 -3.19 0.48
N LEU A 157 14.49 -3.52 0.85
CA LEU A 157 15.64 -3.64 -0.07
C LEU A 157 15.56 -4.93 -0.90
N GLU A 158 14.79 -5.93 -0.48
CA GLU A 158 14.57 -7.13 -1.26
C GLU A 158 13.64 -6.86 -2.45
N LYS A 159 14.02 -7.32 -3.64
CA LYS A 159 13.22 -7.17 -4.86
C LYS A 159 11.83 -7.83 -4.72
N SER A 160 11.78 -9.01 -4.12
CA SER A 160 10.56 -9.72 -3.76
C SER A 160 9.62 -8.86 -2.91
N GLU A 161 10.20 -8.14 -1.96
CA GLU A 161 9.42 -7.32 -1.05
C GLU A 161 8.82 -6.10 -1.76
N ARG A 162 9.58 -5.46 -2.67
CA ARG A 162 9.04 -4.36 -3.48
C ARG A 162 7.88 -4.76 -4.38
N VAL A 163 7.86 -6.01 -4.85
CA VAL A 163 6.71 -6.56 -5.60
C VAL A 163 5.50 -6.70 -4.68
N PHE A 164 5.68 -7.22 -3.46
CA PHE A 164 4.60 -7.31 -2.47
C PHE A 164 4.03 -5.92 -2.12
N ILE A 165 4.91 -4.92 -1.97
CA ILE A 165 4.53 -3.52 -1.71
C ILE A 165 3.64 -2.97 -2.83
N ILE A 166 3.98 -3.24 -4.09
CA ILE A 166 3.13 -2.87 -5.22
C ILE A 166 1.79 -3.59 -5.18
N LYS A 167 1.74 -4.85 -4.76
CA LYS A 167 0.48 -5.61 -4.64
C LYS A 167 -0.43 -5.01 -3.56
N CYS A 168 0.11 -4.56 -2.44
CA CYS A 168 -0.65 -3.80 -1.44
C CYS A 168 -1.21 -2.48 -2.02
N LEU A 169 -0.40 -1.75 -2.79
CA LEU A 169 -0.85 -0.52 -3.45
C LEU A 169 -1.94 -0.79 -4.49
N GLN A 170 -1.78 -1.85 -5.30
CA GLN A 170 -2.76 -2.30 -6.29
C GLN A 170 -4.06 -2.70 -5.59
N PHE A 171 -4.00 -3.43 -4.47
CA PHE A 171 -5.19 -3.84 -3.71
C PHE A 171 -5.99 -2.63 -3.24
N THR A 172 -5.30 -1.64 -2.66
CA THR A 172 -5.93 -0.41 -2.17
C THR A 172 -6.67 0.34 -3.28
N SER A 173 -6.13 0.30 -4.50
CA SER A 173 -6.65 1.06 -5.65
C SER A 173 -7.62 0.27 -6.54
N SER A 174 -7.88 -1.00 -6.24
CA SER A 174 -8.69 -1.90 -7.06
C SER A 174 -10.15 -1.92 -6.63
N ASP A 175 -11.03 -2.28 -7.58
CA ASP A 175 -12.40 -2.66 -7.27
C ASP A 175 -12.48 -4.04 -6.61
N ILE A 176 -13.68 -4.49 -6.27
CA ILE A 176 -13.90 -5.78 -5.59
C ILE A 176 -13.31 -6.95 -6.40
N VAL A 177 -13.43 -6.91 -7.74
CA VAL A 177 -12.91 -7.97 -8.62
C VAL A 177 -11.38 -7.99 -8.60
N GLY A 178 -10.74 -6.82 -8.73
CA GLY A 178 -9.29 -6.69 -8.67
C GLY A 178 -8.73 -7.03 -7.29
N LYS A 179 -9.39 -6.60 -6.20
CA LYS A 179 -9.03 -6.98 -4.82
C LYS A 179 -9.04 -8.50 -4.64
N LYS A 180 -10.09 -9.17 -5.13
CA LYS A 180 -10.19 -10.63 -5.07
C LYS A 180 -9.06 -11.31 -5.85
N ALA A 181 -8.79 -10.86 -7.08
CA ALA A 181 -7.69 -11.39 -7.88
C ALA A 181 -6.33 -11.22 -7.20
N ILE A 182 -6.09 -10.07 -6.56
CA ILE A 182 -4.84 -9.80 -5.84
C ILE A 182 -4.73 -10.69 -4.60
N LEU A 183 -5.80 -10.91 -3.83
CA LEU A 183 -5.79 -11.84 -2.70
C LEU A 183 -5.49 -13.28 -3.14
N GLU A 184 -6.07 -13.72 -4.25
CA GLU A 184 -5.78 -15.03 -4.84
C GLU A 184 -4.30 -15.15 -5.24
N GLU A 185 -3.75 -14.13 -5.90
CA GLU A 185 -2.32 -14.09 -6.22
C GLU A 185 -1.44 -14.16 -4.97
N LEU A 186 -1.72 -13.32 -3.96
CA LEU A 186 -0.96 -13.25 -2.70
C LEU A 186 -1.01 -14.56 -1.91
N SER A 187 -2.17 -15.22 -1.87
CA SER A 187 -2.32 -16.53 -1.21
C SER A 187 -1.42 -17.60 -1.84
N SER A 188 -1.12 -17.46 -3.14
CA SER A 188 -0.27 -18.41 -3.86
C SER A 188 1.23 -18.08 -3.80
N MET A 189 1.61 -16.88 -3.32
CA MET A 189 3.01 -16.49 -3.12
C MET A 189 3.68 -17.20 -1.93
N HIS A 190 2.94 -17.96 -1.12
CA HIS A 190 3.55 -18.73 -0.02
C HIS A 190 4.04 -20.11 -0.50
N LEU A 191 3.74 -20.50 -1.74
CA LEU A 191 4.19 -21.77 -2.32
C LEU A 191 5.59 -21.62 -2.95
N PRO A 192 6.62 -22.35 -2.45
CA PRO A 192 8.01 -22.20 -2.89
C PRO A 192 8.23 -22.39 -4.40
N GLU A 193 7.48 -23.29 -5.03
CA GLU A 193 7.62 -23.60 -6.46
C GLU A 193 7.03 -22.51 -7.36
N ARG A 194 5.94 -21.86 -6.94
CA ARG A 194 5.29 -20.80 -7.72
C ARG A 194 5.99 -19.46 -7.57
N ASN A 195 6.58 -19.21 -6.41
CA ASN A 195 7.55 -18.12 -6.21
C ASN A 195 8.62 -18.18 -7.30
N ARG A 196 9.33 -19.30 -7.49
CA ARG A 196 10.38 -19.40 -8.52
C ARG A 196 9.91 -19.08 -9.93
N GLN A 197 8.68 -19.44 -10.33
CA GLN A 197 8.13 -19.11 -11.65
C GLN A 197 7.73 -17.63 -11.78
N MET A 198 7.16 -17.03 -10.73
CA MET A 198 6.92 -15.58 -10.71
C MET A 198 8.23 -14.79 -10.69
N PHE A 199 9.25 -15.30 -10.00
CA PHE A 199 10.59 -14.73 -9.89
C PHE A 199 11.43 -14.92 -11.19
N SER A 200 11.28 -16.02 -11.93
CA SER A 200 11.97 -16.22 -13.22
C SER A 200 11.42 -15.33 -14.34
N GLN A 201 10.15 -14.89 -14.21
CA GLN A 201 9.56 -13.87 -15.08
C GLN A 201 10.06 -12.44 -14.76
N LEU A 202 10.86 -12.26 -13.70
CA LEU A 202 11.43 -10.95 -13.35
C LEU A 202 12.54 -10.44 -14.27
N GLN A 203 12.87 -11.14 -15.36
CA GLN A 203 13.63 -10.53 -16.45
C GLN A 203 12.72 -9.66 -17.36
N GLY A 204 11.40 -9.84 -17.30
CA GLY A 204 10.37 -9.05 -18.00
C GLY A 204 9.36 -8.38 -17.06
N TRP A 205 9.70 -8.17 -15.78
CA TRP A 205 8.76 -7.62 -14.78
C TRP A 205 8.24 -6.22 -15.12
N ARG A 206 9.02 -5.42 -15.86
CA ARG A 206 8.55 -4.14 -16.42
C ARG A 206 7.34 -4.39 -17.34
N GLU A 207 7.40 -5.41 -18.19
CA GLU A 207 6.30 -5.81 -19.07
C GLU A 207 5.15 -6.42 -18.27
N VAL A 208 5.42 -7.21 -17.22
CA VAL A 208 4.37 -7.74 -16.34
C VAL A 208 3.65 -6.63 -15.57
N LEU A 209 4.38 -5.64 -15.05
CA LEU A 209 3.78 -4.47 -14.42
C LEU A 209 3.01 -3.65 -15.43
N LEU A 210 3.56 -3.36 -16.62
CA LEU A 210 2.86 -2.61 -17.66
C LEU A 210 1.59 -3.36 -18.13
N MET A 211 1.67 -4.66 -18.35
CA MET A 211 0.52 -5.49 -18.78
C MET A 211 -0.54 -5.65 -17.68
N GLN A 212 -0.12 -5.78 -16.41
CA GLN A 212 -1.03 -5.74 -15.26
C GLN A 212 -1.57 -4.33 -15.01
N THR A 213 -0.84 -3.27 -15.38
CA THR A 213 -1.32 -1.89 -15.29
C THR A 213 -2.44 -1.62 -16.29
N GLU A 214 -2.36 -2.21 -17.48
CA GLU A 214 -3.38 -2.03 -18.51
C GLU A 214 -4.70 -2.78 -18.24
N ASN A 215 -4.64 -3.88 -17.49
CA ASN A 215 -5.76 -4.83 -17.43
C ASN A 215 -6.83 -4.54 -16.36
N PHE A 216 -6.54 -4.00 -15.16
CA PHE A 216 -7.61 -3.87 -14.14
C PHE A 216 -7.57 -2.66 -13.18
N GLY A 217 -6.40 -2.22 -12.66
CA GLY A 217 -6.37 -1.24 -11.56
C GLY A 217 -6.18 0.24 -11.95
N TRP A 218 -5.43 0.52 -13.02
CA TRP A 218 -4.83 1.86 -13.21
C TRP A 218 -5.70 2.82 -14.01
N LYS A 219 -6.52 2.30 -14.94
CA LYS A 219 -7.55 3.10 -15.59
C LYS A 219 -8.47 3.72 -14.54
N LYS A 220 -8.85 2.99 -13.49
CA LYS A 220 -9.67 3.51 -12.38
C LYS A 220 -8.90 4.49 -11.50
N LEU A 221 -7.65 4.18 -11.10
CA LEU A 221 -6.82 5.11 -10.32
C LEU A 221 -6.63 6.47 -11.02
N PHE A 222 -6.31 6.46 -12.32
CA PHE A 222 -6.12 7.68 -13.10
C PHE A 222 -7.42 8.35 -13.59
N GLN A 223 -8.54 7.62 -13.68
CA GLN A 223 -9.87 8.21 -13.91
C GLN A 223 -10.44 8.91 -12.64
N LEU A 224 -9.91 8.60 -11.45
CA LEU A 224 -10.30 9.22 -10.17
C LEU A 224 -9.52 10.51 -9.86
N VAL A 225 -8.27 10.61 -10.33
CA VAL A 225 -7.39 11.78 -10.17
C VAL A 225 -7.99 13.11 -10.69
N PRO A 226 -8.70 13.20 -11.83
CA PRO A 226 -9.24 14.45 -12.34
C PRO A 226 -10.40 15.00 -11.49
N VAL A 227 -11.10 14.13 -10.75
CA VAL A 227 -12.32 14.48 -10.01
C VAL A 227 -12.03 14.81 -8.55
N ALA A 228 -10.94 14.28 -7.99
CA ALA A 228 -10.53 14.53 -6.61
C ALA A 228 -9.86 15.91 -6.41
N GLY A 229 -9.13 16.41 -7.41
CA GLY A 229 -8.33 17.62 -7.29
C GLY A 229 -9.12 18.92 -7.21
N ILE A 230 -10.26 19.04 -7.90
CA ILE A 230 -10.88 20.37 -8.07
C ILE A 230 -11.85 20.75 -6.93
N LEU A 231 -12.32 19.78 -6.12
CA LEU A 231 -13.37 20.03 -5.11
C LEU A 231 -13.10 19.47 -3.70
N PHE A 232 -12.10 18.60 -3.50
CA PHE A 232 -11.94 17.86 -2.23
C PHE A 232 -10.47 17.75 -1.81
N GLY A 233 -9.90 18.86 -1.30
CA GLY A 233 -8.54 18.90 -0.72
C GLY A 233 -8.34 17.96 0.49
N ALA A 234 -7.21 18.11 1.19
CA ALA A 234 -6.82 17.55 2.52
C ALA A 234 -7.39 16.21 3.00
N TYR A 235 -8.71 16.13 3.15
CA TYR A 235 -9.52 14.99 3.54
C TYR A 235 -9.29 13.75 2.65
N LEU A 236 -9.19 13.91 1.32
CA LEU A 236 -8.94 12.78 0.42
C LEU A 236 -7.54 12.18 0.63
N ASN A 237 -6.51 13.01 0.81
CA ASN A 237 -5.14 12.52 1.04
C ASN A 237 -5.02 11.74 2.34
N ARG A 238 -5.66 12.23 3.41
CA ARG A 238 -5.74 11.51 4.69
C ARG A 238 -6.40 10.14 4.52
N LYS A 239 -7.53 10.09 3.82
CA LYS A 239 -8.29 8.86 3.60
C LYS A 239 -7.50 7.85 2.77
N THR A 240 -6.89 8.27 1.67
CA THR A 240 -6.07 7.40 0.83
C THR A 240 -4.89 6.82 1.60
N ILE A 241 -4.14 7.64 2.35
CA ILE A 241 -3.01 7.16 3.14
C ILE A 241 -3.46 6.20 4.26
N ASP A 242 -4.63 6.45 4.86
CA ASP A 242 -5.22 5.56 5.86
C ASP A 242 -5.57 4.19 5.28
N GLU A 243 -6.21 4.16 4.10
CA GLU A 243 -6.55 2.93 3.36
C GLU A 243 -5.31 2.14 2.94
N VAL A 244 -4.26 2.83 2.49
CA VAL A 244 -2.96 2.23 2.15
C VAL A 244 -2.32 1.60 3.40
N ALA A 245 -2.31 2.33 4.53
CA ALA A 245 -1.74 1.84 5.78
C ALA A 245 -2.51 0.65 6.35
N GLU A 246 -3.85 0.68 6.27
CA GLU A 246 -4.72 -0.42 6.68
C GLU A 246 -4.47 -1.67 5.83
N THR A 247 -4.45 -1.51 4.51
CA THR A 247 -4.17 -2.61 3.57
C THR A 247 -2.82 -3.25 3.88
N ALA A 248 -1.77 -2.43 4.05
CA ALA A 248 -0.45 -2.93 4.41
C ALA A 248 -0.48 -3.68 5.75
N LEU A 249 -1.17 -3.12 6.77
CA LEU A 249 -1.27 -3.73 8.09
C LEU A 249 -1.89 -5.13 8.02
N MET A 250 -2.97 -5.29 7.27
CA MET A 250 -3.70 -6.55 7.14
C MET A 250 -2.92 -7.57 6.33
N LEU A 251 -2.41 -7.19 5.15
CA LEU A 251 -1.72 -8.12 4.26
C LEU A 251 -0.36 -8.58 4.82
N TYR A 252 0.42 -7.70 5.44
CA TYR A 252 1.66 -8.10 6.11
C TYR A 252 1.42 -8.90 7.39
N GLY A 253 0.38 -8.54 8.14
CA GLY A 253 -0.06 -9.29 9.32
C GLY A 253 -0.39 -10.74 8.94
N LYS A 254 -1.22 -10.93 7.91
CA LYS A 254 -1.59 -12.26 7.40
C LYS A 254 -0.37 -13.06 6.98
N ARG A 255 0.50 -12.45 6.16
CA ARG A 255 1.74 -13.10 5.70
C ARG A 255 2.60 -13.58 6.88
N ARG A 256 2.84 -12.72 7.88
CA ARG A 256 3.65 -13.08 9.06
C ARG A 256 2.99 -14.16 9.91
N ILE A 257 1.66 -14.14 10.05
CA ILE A 257 0.90 -15.15 10.78
C ILE A 257 0.98 -16.51 10.08
N MET A 258 0.77 -16.55 8.76
CA MET A 258 0.87 -17.77 7.96
C MET A 258 2.27 -18.37 8.05
N GLU A 259 3.32 -17.56 7.87
CA GLU A 259 4.72 -17.99 8.04
C GLU A 259 5.02 -18.57 9.44
N ARG A 260 4.29 -18.16 10.47
CA ARG A 260 4.43 -18.69 11.85
C ARG A 260 3.60 -19.95 12.08
N LEU A 261 2.44 -20.09 11.42
CA LEU A 261 1.58 -21.27 11.53
C LEU A 261 2.11 -22.48 10.75
N GLU A 262 2.94 -22.25 9.72
CA GLU A 262 3.61 -23.27 8.92
C GLU A 262 4.87 -23.87 9.58
N ARG A 263 5.40 -23.22 10.63
CA ARG A 263 6.54 -23.70 11.42
C ARG A 263 6.10 -24.63 12.54
#